data_AF-A0A8K0Y4G6-F1
#
_entry.id   AF-A0A8K0Y4G6-F1
#
_cell.length_a   1.000
_cell.length_b   1.000
_cell.length_c   1.000
_cell.angle_alpha   90.00
_cell.angle_beta   90.00
_cell.angle_gamma   90.00
#
_symmetry.space_group_name_H-M   'P 1'
#
loop_
_entity.id
_entity.type
_entity.pdbx_description
1 polymer ?
#
loop_
_entity_poly.entity_id
_entity_poly.type
_entity_poly.pdbx_seq_one_letter_code
_entity_poly.pdbx_strand_id
1 'polypeptide(L)'
;MLDNAFEIVNDIKEILDSLDVKTSTPTLVDGYTYNGKKGTTKAVRLGIESNAENMLKFLSTVGYVYNKEKEVLASMASLYLCFTSEIKEQRDNARQTAREMYSSGTSSGQILATLKGEYFTQSFIEHSIWSERKSARVWDVIRFNEFMQEVSIGDGYAWDQITGIEETDYNGYVYDLSINDHNHNFIANGVVVSNCGVRLVRTNLTEKDVRPKLKELVLELFKSIPSGVGSKGAVKLSPSELDEVLVRGVQWAVDHGYGSKDDADVCEENGQIKNADPGRVSQTARKRGSPQLGSLGSGNHFLEVQRVDQIHDKEAANRMGIYNEGQIMVLIHCGSRGFGHQVCSDYLRTSEQALQKYKINLVDRELACVPNSSEEGESYRKAMFAALNFAWSNRQMITHWTRKAFERVFGQTEEDLDMKLIYDVAHNIAKVEKHKIDGEIRSVVVHRKGATRAFPKGRDEIPLKYRDLGQPVFIPGSMGTGSWILLGKPGSMDLSFGSTAHGAGRMMSRSAARRSFTESQVQKSLGDKGIFIKALTREGVVEETPEAYKDVDAVANVSHEMGIATKVAKLVPIGVIKG
;
A
#
# COMPACT_ATOMS: atom_id res chain seq x y z
N MET A 1 -23.66 19.88 -39.79
CA MET A 1 -24.37 19.15 -38.71
C MET A 1 -24.30 17.65 -38.91
N LEU A 2 -24.74 17.10 -40.06
CA LEU A 2 -24.56 15.68 -40.33
C LEU A 2 -23.09 15.33 -40.56
N ASP A 3 -22.35 16.15 -41.30
CA ASP A 3 -20.90 15.98 -41.51
C ASP A 3 -20.14 16.03 -40.17
N ASN A 4 -20.47 16.99 -39.30
CA ASN A 4 -19.92 17.06 -37.94
C ASN A 4 -20.22 15.80 -37.10
N ALA A 5 -21.36 15.13 -37.32
CA ALA A 5 -21.67 13.89 -36.61
C ALA A 5 -20.79 12.73 -37.11
N PHE A 6 -20.48 12.69 -38.42
CA PHE A 6 -19.51 11.75 -38.96
C PHE A 6 -18.09 12.04 -38.48
N GLU A 7 -17.69 13.31 -38.38
CA GLU A 7 -16.40 13.71 -37.81
C GLU A 7 -16.25 13.20 -36.37
N ILE A 8 -17.21 13.48 -35.48
CA ILE A 8 -17.15 13.01 -34.08
C ILE A 8 -17.07 11.48 -33.99
N VAL A 9 -17.82 10.77 -34.83
CA VAL A 9 -17.80 9.30 -34.82
C VAL A 9 -16.49 8.75 -35.40
N ASN A 10 -15.86 9.44 -36.35
CA ASN A 10 -14.52 9.12 -36.83
C ASN A 10 -13.45 9.38 -35.75
N ASP A 11 -13.55 10.46 -34.98
CA ASP A 11 -12.63 10.71 -33.85
C ASP A 11 -12.71 9.58 -32.82
N ILE A 12 -13.92 9.11 -32.50
CA ILE A 12 -14.12 7.95 -31.61
C ILE A 12 -13.50 6.67 -32.21
N LYS A 13 -13.64 6.48 -33.53
CA LYS A 13 -13.00 5.37 -34.24
C LYS A 13 -11.48 5.42 -34.13
N GLU A 14 -10.85 6.58 -34.35
CA GLU A 14 -9.40 6.74 -34.22
C GLU A 14 -8.89 6.44 -32.81
N ILE A 15 -9.65 6.86 -31.78
CA ILE A 15 -9.33 6.51 -30.38
C ILE A 15 -9.39 5.00 -30.17
N LEU A 16 -10.42 4.32 -30.65
CA LEU A 16 -10.56 2.87 -30.51
C LEU A 16 -9.48 2.11 -31.30
N ASP A 17 -9.16 2.57 -32.51
CA ASP A 17 -8.09 1.99 -33.34
C ASP A 17 -6.72 2.16 -32.64
N SER A 18 -6.48 3.26 -31.93
CA SER A 18 -5.26 3.46 -31.12
C SER A 18 -5.10 2.49 -29.95
N LEU A 19 -6.22 1.86 -29.53
CA LEU A 19 -6.27 0.82 -28.50
C LEU A 19 -6.33 -0.60 -29.10
N ASP A 20 -6.08 -0.73 -30.42
CA ASP A 20 -6.19 -1.98 -31.18
C ASP A 20 -7.59 -2.61 -31.15
N VAL A 21 -8.62 -1.77 -30.99
CA VAL A 21 -10.04 -2.17 -31.06
C VAL A 21 -10.59 -1.85 -32.44
N LYS A 22 -10.82 -2.89 -33.23
CA LYS A 22 -11.36 -2.81 -34.59
C LYS A 22 -12.83 -2.44 -34.60
N THR A 23 -13.16 -1.50 -35.48
CA THR A 23 -14.50 -0.96 -35.64
C THR A 23 -14.92 -0.89 -37.10
N SER A 24 -16.23 -0.93 -37.36
CA SER A 24 -16.79 -0.76 -38.70
C SER A 24 -16.55 0.65 -39.24
N THR A 25 -16.82 0.87 -40.52
CA THR A 25 -16.98 2.24 -41.04
C THR A 25 -18.24 2.88 -40.43
N PRO A 26 -18.20 4.16 -40.02
CA PRO A 26 -19.40 4.87 -39.59
C PRO A 26 -20.45 4.88 -40.68
N THR A 27 -21.70 4.60 -40.33
CA THR A 27 -22.82 4.51 -41.28
C THR A 27 -24.04 5.20 -40.73
N LEU A 28 -24.90 5.73 -41.61
CA LEU A 28 -26.23 6.15 -41.21
C LEU A 28 -27.05 4.93 -40.76
N VAL A 29 -27.83 5.11 -39.71
CA VAL A 29 -28.75 4.07 -39.25
C VAL A 29 -30.02 4.12 -40.11
N ASP A 30 -30.16 3.12 -40.98
CA ASP A 30 -31.36 2.98 -41.80
C ASP A 30 -32.62 2.88 -40.94
N GLY A 31 -33.66 3.63 -41.32
CA GLY A 31 -34.92 3.70 -40.59
C GLY A 31 -34.92 4.62 -39.36
N TYR A 32 -33.78 5.17 -38.94
CA TYR A 32 -33.69 6.11 -37.81
C TYR A 32 -33.76 7.57 -38.29
N THR A 33 -34.84 7.92 -38.98
CA THR A 33 -35.14 9.31 -39.37
C THR A 33 -36.46 9.73 -38.76
N TYR A 34 -36.42 10.70 -37.85
CA TYR A 34 -37.61 11.26 -37.21
C TYR A 34 -37.69 12.77 -37.43
N ASN A 35 -38.85 13.25 -37.90
CA ASN A 35 -39.12 14.67 -38.09
C ASN A 35 -39.74 15.24 -36.82
N GLY A 36 -38.92 15.86 -35.97
CA GLY A 36 -39.35 16.52 -34.75
C GLY A 36 -39.70 18.00 -34.96
N LYS A 37 -40.25 18.64 -33.92
CA LYS A 37 -40.61 20.08 -33.92
C LYS A 37 -39.43 21.02 -34.21
N LYS A 38 -38.19 20.57 -34.01
CA LYS A 38 -36.95 21.33 -34.26
C LYS A 38 -36.20 20.91 -35.53
N GLY A 39 -36.78 20.02 -36.35
CA GLY A 39 -36.18 19.51 -37.58
C GLY A 39 -36.01 17.98 -37.61
N THR A 40 -35.36 17.50 -38.66
CA THR A 40 -35.09 16.07 -38.90
C THR A 40 -33.90 15.59 -38.08
N THR A 41 -34.11 14.53 -37.30
CA THR A 41 -33.05 13.80 -36.60
C THR A 41 -32.63 12.59 -37.42
N LYS A 42 -31.31 12.39 -37.59
CA LYS A 42 -30.68 11.20 -38.18
C LYS A 42 -29.68 10.63 -37.19
N ALA A 43 -29.47 9.30 -37.19
CA ALA A 43 -28.44 8.66 -36.39
C ALA A 43 -27.30 8.13 -37.24
N VAL A 44 -26.08 8.25 -36.70
CA VAL A 44 -24.86 7.63 -37.23
C VAL A 44 -24.42 6.56 -36.23
N ARG A 45 -23.99 5.40 -36.72
CA ARG A 45 -23.49 4.29 -35.88
C ARG A 45 -22.04 3.95 -36.22
N LEU A 46 -21.30 3.58 -35.18
CA LEU A 46 -20.02 2.88 -35.26
C LEU A 46 -20.20 1.52 -34.59
N GLY A 47 -19.94 0.44 -35.33
CA GLY A 47 -19.98 -0.92 -34.80
C GLY A 47 -18.62 -1.36 -34.31
N ILE A 48 -18.58 -2.13 -33.22
CA ILE A 48 -17.37 -2.83 -32.78
C ILE A 48 -17.39 -4.20 -33.44
N GLU A 49 -16.27 -4.64 -34.02
CA GLU A 49 -16.21 -5.96 -34.65
C GLU A 49 -16.39 -7.05 -33.59
N SER A 50 -17.31 -8.00 -33.83
CA SER A 50 -17.79 -8.97 -32.84
C SER A 50 -16.96 -10.25 -32.75
N ASN A 51 -15.75 -10.29 -33.32
CA ASN A 51 -14.87 -11.44 -33.17
C ASN A 51 -14.32 -11.51 -31.73
N ALA A 52 -14.06 -12.72 -31.23
CA ALA A 52 -13.74 -12.95 -29.81
C ALA A 52 -12.51 -12.16 -29.34
N GLU A 53 -11.45 -12.11 -30.16
CA GLU A 53 -10.22 -11.38 -29.84
C GLU A 53 -10.47 -9.88 -29.71
N ASN A 54 -11.21 -9.30 -30.67
CA ASN A 54 -11.52 -7.88 -30.67
C ASN A 54 -12.51 -7.49 -29.55
N MET A 55 -13.49 -8.36 -29.27
CA MET A 55 -14.41 -8.16 -28.15
C MET A 55 -13.69 -8.27 -26.82
N LEU A 56 -12.74 -9.20 -26.68
CA LEU A 56 -11.91 -9.31 -25.48
C LEU A 56 -11.13 -8.00 -25.26
N LYS A 57 -10.41 -7.52 -26.29
CA LYS A 57 -9.70 -6.22 -26.24
C LYS A 57 -10.62 -5.06 -25.87
N PHE A 58 -11.80 -4.97 -26.49
CA PHE A 58 -12.75 -3.91 -26.19
C PHE A 58 -13.24 -3.98 -24.74
N LEU A 59 -13.66 -5.16 -24.28
CA LEU A 59 -14.24 -5.34 -22.95
C LEU A 59 -13.19 -5.22 -21.83
N SER A 60 -11.95 -5.66 -22.07
CA SER A 60 -10.85 -5.59 -21.10
C SER A 60 -10.19 -4.21 -21.03
N THR A 61 -10.10 -3.49 -22.16
CA THR A 61 -9.32 -2.25 -22.26
C THR A 61 -10.18 -1.00 -22.19
N VAL A 62 -11.35 -1.01 -22.87
CA VAL A 62 -12.28 0.13 -22.86
C VAL A 62 -13.37 -0.09 -21.82
N GLY A 63 -14.00 -1.27 -21.84
CA GLY A 63 -15.02 -1.70 -20.90
C GLY A 63 -16.20 -0.72 -20.80
N TYR A 64 -16.72 -0.56 -19.58
CA TYR A 64 -17.84 0.33 -19.29
C TYR A 64 -17.63 1.07 -17.97
N VAL A 65 -16.45 1.67 -17.77
CA VAL A 65 -16.05 2.36 -16.53
C VAL A 65 -17.10 3.39 -16.04
N TYR A 66 -17.87 3.97 -16.96
CA TYR A 66 -18.94 4.92 -16.63
C TYR A 66 -20.20 4.28 -16.01
N ASN A 67 -20.31 2.95 -15.99
CA ASN A 67 -21.44 2.20 -15.46
C ASN A 67 -20.98 0.93 -14.76
N LYS A 68 -21.13 0.88 -13.43
CA LYS A 68 -20.58 -0.20 -12.62
C LYS A 68 -21.13 -1.59 -12.95
N GLU A 69 -22.43 -1.69 -13.24
CA GLU A 69 -23.07 -2.95 -13.59
C GLU A 69 -22.54 -3.50 -14.92
N LYS A 70 -22.42 -2.62 -15.93
CA LYS A 70 -21.86 -2.99 -17.23
C LYS A 70 -20.37 -3.29 -17.16
N GLU A 71 -19.63 -2.61 -16.30
CA GLU A 71 -18.20 -2.89 -16.05
C GLU A 71 -18.03 -4.31 -15.51
N VAL A 72 -18.81 -4.69 -14.49
CA VAL A 72 -18.82 -6.06 -13.96
C VAL A 72 -19.15 -7.08 -15.04
N LEU A 73 -20.18 -6.82 -15.85
CA LEU A 73 -20.56 -7.70 -16.95
C LEU A 73 -19.48 -7.79 -18.03
N ALA A 74 -18.76 -6.70 -18.33
CA ALA A 74 -17.66 -6.72 -19.28
C ALA A 74 -16.48 -7.54 -18.76
N SER A 75 -16.12 -7.43 -17.49
CA SER A 75 -15.07 -8.27 -16.89
C SER A 75 -15.45 -9.75 -16.96
N MET A 76 -16.69 -10.10 -16.60
CA MET A 76 -17.16 -11.48 -16.69
C MET A 76 -17.19 -11.98 -18.15
N ALA A 77 -17.63 -11.14 -19.09
CA ALA A 77 -17.65 -11.50 -20.50
C ALA A 77 -16.24 -11.71 -21.06
N SER A 78 -15.25 -10.91 -20.63
CA SER A 78 -13.84 -11.11 -20.96
C SER A 78 -13.34 -12.48 -20.47
N LEU A 79 -13.62 -12.85 -19.22
CA LEU A 79 -13.26 -14.16 -18.67
C LEU A 79 -13.90 -15.31 -19.45
N TYR A 80 -15.19 -15.16 -19.80
CA TYR A 80 -15.89 -16.16 -20.60
C TYR A 80 -15.33 -16.29 -22.03
N LEU A 81 -14.89 -15.18 -22.64
CA LEU A 81 -14.21 -15.19 -23.93
C LEU A 81 -12.85 -15.90 -23.84
N CYS A 82 -12.09 -15.70 -22.76
CA CYS A 82 -10.84 -16.45 -22.51
C CYS A 82 -11.13 -17.95 -22.38
N PHE A 83 -12.09 -18.33 -21.52
CA PHE A 83 -12.50 -19.72 -21.32
C PHE A 83 -12.92 -20.41 -22.62
N THR A 84 -13.77 -19.76 -23.43
CA THR A 84 -14.21 -20.33 -24.70
C THR A 84 -13.11 -20.36 -25.76
N SER A 85 -12.14 -19.45 -25.70
CA SER A 85 -10.97 -19.45 -26.59
C SER A 85 -10.02 -20.60 -26.27
N GLU A 86 -9.78 -20.88 -24.99
CA GLU A 86 -8.99 -22.02 -24.51
C GLU A 86 -9.60 -23.35 -24.98
N ILE A 87 -10.92 -23.52 -24.81
CA ILE A 87 -11.64 -24.72 -25.30
C ILE A 87 -11.46 -24.87 -26.82
N LYS A 88 -11.54 -23.76 -27.55
CA LYS A 88 -11.37 -23.79 -29.00
C LYS A 88 -9.95 -24.23 -29.37
N GLU A 89 -8.94 -23.72 -28.69
CA GLU A 89 -7.54 -24.09 -28.89
C GLU A 89 -7.31 -25.57 -28.62
N GLN A 90 -7.81 -26.09 -27.49
CA GLN A 90 -7.72 -27.52 -27.18
C GLN A 90 -8.37 -28.40 -28.26
N ARG A 91 -9.54 -27.98 -28.77
CA ARG A 91 -10.22 -28.68 -29.88
C ARG A 91 -9.43 -28.59 -31.18
N ASP A 92 -8.84 -27.45 -31.50
CA ASP A 92 -8.02 -27.25 -32.70
C ASP A 92 -6.74 -28.10 -32.63
N ASN A 93 -6.06 -28.13 -31.48
CA ASN A 93 -4.90 -28.97 -31.23
C ASN A 93 -5.25 -30.46 -31.36
N ALA A 94 -6.32 -30.92 -30.69
CA ALA A 94 -6.76 -32.30 -30.79
C ALA A 94 -7.11 -32.71 -32.23
N ARG A 95 -7.75 -31.81 -32.99
CA ARG A 95 -8.02 -32.03 -34.42
C ARG A 95 -6.74 -32.14 -35.23
N GLN A 96 -5.78 -31.24 -35.02
CA GLN A 96 -4.53 -31.25 -35.75
C GLN A 96 -3.78 -32.56 -35.48
N THR A 97 -3.62 -32.93 -34.21
CA THR A 97 -2.99 -34.19 -33.81
C THR A 97 -3.72 -35.40 -34.41
N ALA A 98 -5.05 -35.42 -34.42
CA ALA A 98 -5.82 -36.50 -35.04
C ALA A 98 -5.52 -36.66 -36.54
N ARG A 99 -5.43 -35.54 -37.28
CA ARG A 99 -5.11 -35.54 -38.71
C ARG A 99 -3.68 -36.00 -38.98
N GLU A 100 -2.74 -35.56 -38.15
CA GLU A 100 -1.32 -35.96 -38.23
C GLU A 100 -1.15 -37.46 -37.97
N MET A 101 -1.77 -37.98 -36.91
CA MET A 101 -1.77 -39.41 -36.59
C MET A 101 -2.42 -40.26 -37.70
N TYR A 102 -3.51 -39.78 -38.29
CA TYR A 102 -4.17 -40.50 -39.38
C TYR A 102 -3.30 -40.51 -40.65
N SER A 103 -2.68 -39.37 -40.98
CA SER A 103 -1.79 -39.25 -42.14
C SER A 103 -0.51 -40.09 -42.00
N SER A 104 -0.07 -40.37 -40.76
CA SER A 104 1.06 -41.26 -40.47
C SER A 104 0.70 -42.75 -40.43
N GLY A 105 -0.54 -43.11 -40.77
CA GLY A 105 -1.00 -44.50 -40.88
C GLY A 105 -1.60 -45.09 -39.60
N THR A 106 -1.84 -44.27 -38.56
CA THR A 106 -2.53 -44.72 -37.34
C THR A 106 -4.01 -44.94 -37.63
N SER A 107 -4.55 -46.09 -37.23
CA SER A 107 -5.97 -46.39 -37.46
C SER A 107 -6.89 -45.46 -36.66
N SER A 108 -8.07 -45.15 -37.19
CA SER A 108 -9.07 -44.31 -36.52
C SER A 108 -9.39 -44.80 -35.11
N GLY A 109 -9.53 -46.12 -34.91
CA GLY A 109 -9.76 -46.72 -33.59
C GLY A 109 -8.64 -46.44 -32.58
N GLN A 110 -7.37 -46.43 -33.03
CA GLN A 110 -6.22 -46.11 -32.16
C GLN A 110 -6.15 -44.61 -31.83
N ILE A 111 -6.51 -43.74 -32.77
CA ILE A 111 -6.56 -42.29 -32.55
C ILE A 111 -7.59 -41.94 -31.49
N LEU A 112 -8.78 -42.55 -31.56
CA LEU A 112 -9.86 -42.35 -30.56
C LEU A 112 -9.51 -42.90 -29.19
N ALA A 113 -8.69 -43.95 -29.11
CA ALA A 113 -8.18 -44.46 -27.84
C ALA A 113 -7.15 -43.52 -27.20
N THR A 114 -6.39 -42.79 -28.03
CA THR A 114 -5.29 -41.92 -27.62
C THR A 114 -5.76 -40.51 -27.24
N LEU A 115 -6.58 -39.89 -28.08
CA LEU A 115 -7.03 -38.51 -27.88
C LEU A 115 -8.26 -38.48 -26.99
N LYS A 116 -8.06 -38.09 -25.74
CA LYS A 116 -9.11 -37.86 -24.74
C LYS A 116 -8.97 -36.45 -24.18
N GLY A 117 -10.09 -35.78 -23.98
CA GLY A 117 -10.12 -34.46 -23.37
C GLY A 117 -11.52 -34.13 -22.90
N GLU A 118 -11.60 -33.22 -21.93
CA GLU A 118 -12.86 -32.81 -21.32
C GLU A 118 -13.79 -32.13 -22.32
N TYR A 119 -13.22 -31.33 -23.22
CA TYR A 119 -14.00 -30.46 -24.11
C TYR A 119 -14.18 -30.99 -25.54
N PHE A 120 -13.83 -32.25 -25.83
CA PHE A 120 -14.10 -32.84 -27.14
C PHE A 120 -14.49 -34.31 -27.05
N THR A 121 -15.47 -34.71 -27.86
CA THR A 121 -16.01 -36.07 -27.86
C THR A 121 -15.29 -36.98 -28.86
N GLN A 122 -15.48 -38.29 -28.75
CA GLN A 122 -14.99 -39.24 -29.76
C GLN A 122 -15.52 -38.90 -31.16
N SER A 123 -16.81 -38.55 -31.27
CA SER A 123 -17.42 -38.11 -32.52
C SER A 123 -16.74 -36.85 -33.09
N PHE A 124 -16.32 -35.90 -32.24
CA PHE A 124 -15.54 -34.75 -32.68
C PHE A 124 -14.23 -35.14 -33.35
N ILE A 125 -13.51 -36.11 -32.77
CA ILE A 125 -12.22 -36.60 -33.28
C ILE A 125 -12.43 -37.37 -34.60
N GLU A 126 -13.42 -38.25 -34.68
CA GLU A 126 -13.78 -38.96 -35.92
C GLU A 126 -14.07 -38.00 -37.06
N HIS A 127 -14.91 -36.99 -36.83
CA HIS A 127 -15.21 -35.98 -37.84
C HIS A 127 -14.00 -35.11 -38.20
N SER A 128 -13.08 -34.89 -37.26
CA SER A 128 -11.91 -34.04 -37.47
C SER A 128 -10.88 -34.64 -38.42
N ILE A 129 -10.82 -35.97 -38.51
CA ILE A 129 -9.98 -36.71 -39.47
C ILE A 129 -10.40 -36.41 -40.93
N TRP A 130 -11.71 -36.32 -41.18
CA TRP A 130 -12.27 -36.24 -42.54
C TRP A 130 -12.76 -34.85 -42.95
N SER A 131 -12.98 -33.95 -41.99
CA SER A 131 -13.50 -32.61 -42.24
C SER A 131 -12.45 -31.71 -42.90
N GLU A 132 -12.84 -30.91 -43.90
CA GLU A 132 -11.99 -29.89 -44.52
C GLU A 132 -12.02 -28.53 -43.78
N ARG A 133 -12.71 -28.44 -42.64
CA ARG A 133 -12.80 -27.17 -41.89
C ARG A 133 -11.44 -26.75 -41.34
N LYS A 134 -11.17 -25.44 -41.42
CA LYS A 134 -9.93 -24.82 -40.95
C LYS A 134 -9.84 -24.63 -39.43
N SER A 135 -10.97 -24.51 -38.73
CA SER A 135 -11.00 -24.28 -37.28
C SER A 135 -12.15 -24.99 -36.57
N ALA A 136 -11.96 -25.31 -35.30
CA ALA A 136 -12.92 -25.96 -34.44
C ALA A 136 -14.01 -24.99 -34.05
N ARG A 137 -15.23 -25.52 -33.92
CA ARG A 137 -16.32 -24.78 -33.29
C ARG A 137 -16.32 -25.14 -31.81
N VAL A 138 -16.71 -24.17 -31.00
CA VAL A 138 -17.08 -24.40 -29.62
C VAL A 138 -18.59 -24.61 -29.60
N TRP A 139 -19.01 -25.75 -29.08
CA TRP A 139 -20.42 -26.13 -28.90
C TRP A 139 -20.52 -26.96 -27.63
N ASP A 140 -21.69 -26.92 -27.02
CA ASP A 140 -21.98 -27.68 -25.79
C ASP A 140 -21.05 -27.30 -24.63
N VAL A 141 -20.88 -25.99 -24.44
CA VAL A 141 -20.19 -25.39 -23.30
C VAL A 141 -21.20 -24.63 -22.45
N ILE A 142 -20.90 -24.48 -21.16
CA ILE A 142 -21.70 -23.71 -20.22
C ILE A 142 -22.04 -22.33 -20.79
N ARG A 143 -23.28 -21.88 -20.65
CA ARG A 143 -23.68 -20.56 -21.18
C ARG A 143 -23.14 -19.45 -20.29
N PHE A 144 -22.95 -18.26 -20.83
CA PHE A 144 -22.43 -17.10 -20.09
C PHE A 144 -23.11 -16.85 -18.72
N ASN A 145 -24.44 -16.90 -18.67
CA ASN A 145 -25.18 -16.69 -17.42
C ASN A 145 -24.93 -17.79 -16.38
N GLU A 146 -24.78 -19.04 -16.82
CA GLU A 146 -24.48 -20.18 -15.96
C GLU A 146 -23.01 -20.11 -15.51
N PHE A 147 -22.09 -19.78 -16.41
CA PHE A 147 -20.68 -19.54 -16.11
C PHE A 147 -20.52 -18.49 -15.00
N MET A 148 -21.22 -17.36 -15.11
CA MET A 148 -21.19 -16.34 -14.07
C MET A 148 -21.69 -16.86 -12.72
N GLN A 149 -22.69 -17.75 -12.69
CA GLN A 149 -23.20 -18.31 -11.44
C GLN A 149 -22.21 -19.30 -10.80
N GLU A 150 -21.44 -20.02 -11.61
CA GLU A 150 -20.48 -21.01 -11.13
C GLU A 150 -19.18 -20.39 -10.63
N VAL A 151 -18.61 -19.47 -11.40
CA VAL A 151 -17.25 -18.99 -11.13
C VAL A 151 -17.21 -17.64 -10.45
N SER A 152 -18.25 -16.79 -10.56
CA SER A 152 -18.16 -15.42 -10.06
C SER A 152 -18.18 -15.34 -8.54
N ILE A 153 -17.31 -14.46 -8.01
CA ILE A 153 -17.27 -14.11 -6.58
C ILE A 153 -17.78 -12.70 -6.30
N GLY A 154 -18.44 -12.08 -7.29
CA GLY A 154 -18.90 -10.70 -7.24
C GLY A 154 -17.88 -9.70 -7.78
N ASP A 155 -18.33 -8.46 -8.00
CA ASP A 155 -17.52 -7.31 -8.44
C ASP A 155 -16.69 -7.51 -9.73
N GLY A 156 -17.04 -8.50 -10.57
CA GLY A 156 -16.37 -8.78 -11.84
C GLY A 156 -15.20 -9.77 -11.74
N TYR A 157 -15.10 -10.51 -10.63
CA TYR A 157 -14.07 -11.51 -10.39
C TYR A 157 -14.62 -12.94 -10.46
N ALA A 158 -13.73 -13.91 -10.71
CA ALA A 158 -14.05 -15.33 -10.74
C ALA A 158 -12.96 -16.19 -10.07
N TRP A 159 -13.34 -17.36 -9.54
CA TRP A 159 -12.40 -18.41 -9.16
C TRP A 159 -11.87 -19.14 -10.40
N ASP A 160 -10.58 -19.48 -10.40
CA ASP A 160 -9.93 -20.30 -11.42
C ASP A 160 -9.06 -21.39 -10.75
N GLN A 161 -8.81 -22.48 -11.47
CA GLN A 161 -8.09 -23.64 -10.97
C GLN A 161 -6.67 -23.70 -11.53
N ILE A 162 -5.68 -23.82 -10.64
CA ILE A 162 -4.30 -24.13 -11.06
C ILE A 162 -4.28 -25.58 -11.57
N THR A 163 -3.99 -25.76 -12.86
CA THR A 163 -3.98 -27.06 -13.55
C THR A 163 -2.60 -27.74 -13.56
N GLY A 164 -1.54 -26.99 -13.27
CA GLY A 164 -0.17 -27.51 -13.19
C GLY A 164 0.81 -26.53 -12.57
N ILE A 165 1.92 -27.06 -12.04
CA ILE A 165 3.08 -26.31 -11.55
C ILE A 165 4.30 -26.98 -12.19
N GLU A 166 5.06 -26.23 -12.99
CA GLU A 166 6.26 -26.75 -13.66
C GLU A 166 7.53 -26.10 -13.08
N GLU A 167 8.49 -26.93 -12.73
CA GLU A 167 9.82 -26.49 -12.29
C GLU A 167 10.68 -26.23 -13.53
N THR A 168 11.25 -25.02 -13.64
CA THR A 168 12.01 -24.56 -14.80
C THR A 168 13.41 -24.14 -14.36
N ASP A 169 14.44 -24.67 -15.01
CA ASP A 169 15.83 -24.27 -14.83
C ASP A 169 16.03 -22.82 -15.31
N TYR A 170 15.84 -21.88 -14.39
CA TYR A 170 15.96 -20.45 -14.65
C TYR A 170 17.32 -19.92 -14.16
N ASN A 171 18.23 -19.66 -15.11
CA ASN A 171 19.57 -19.12 -14.86
C ASN A 171 19.65 -17.58 -14.97
N GLY A 172 18.51 -16.88 -14.80
CA GLY A 172 18.45 -15.42 -14.71
C GLY A 172 18.49 -14.92 -13.25
N TYR A 173 18.41 -13.60 -13.04
CA TYR A 173 18.22 -13.06 -11.69
C TYR A 173 16.86 -13.51 -11.14
N VAL A 174 16.87 -14.13 -9.96
CA VAL A 174 15.66 -14.32 -9.15
C VAL A 174 15.28 -12.96 -8.56
N TYR A 175 14.10 -12.47 -8.89
CA TYR A 175 13.47 -11.37 -8.17
C TYR A 175 12.46 -11.97 -7.19
N ASP A 176 12.67 -11.77 -5.89
CA ASP A 176 11.72 -12.24 -4.87
C ASP A 176 10.54 -11.25 -4.76
N LEU A 177 9.35 -11.77 -5.06
CA LEU A 177 8.07 -11.09 -4.97
C LEU A 177 7.11 -11.94 -4.10
N SER A 178 7.38 -12.18 -2.80
CA SER A 178 6.42 -12.99 -2.03
C SER A 178 6.30 -12.75 -0.51
N ILE A 179 5.07 -12.41 -0.07
CA ILE A 179 4.33 -13.15 0.97
C ILE A 179 2.94 -13.43 0.39
N ASN A 180 2.51 -14.69 0.43
CA ASN A 180 1.29 -15.21 -0.18
C ASN A 180 0.01 -14.81 0.61
N ASP A 181 -0.50 -13.59 0.40
CA ASP A 181 -1.79 -13.11 0.94
C ASP A 181 -2.51 -12.21 -0.08
N HIS A 182 -3.80 -12.49 -0.33
CA HIS A 182 -4.63 -11.84 -1.34
C HIS A 182 -4.98 -10.36 -1.05
N ASN A 183 -4.60 -9.82 0.10
CA ASN A 183 -4.78 -8.40 0.44
C ASN A 183 -3.49 -7.59 0.31
N HIS A 184 -2.40 -8.20 -0.15
CA HIS A 184 -1.11 -7.53 -0.28
C HIS A 184 -0.79 -7.20 -1.74
N ASN A 185 -0.79 -5.91 -2.07
CA ASN A 185 -0.38 -5.39 -3.36
C ASN A 185 1.07 -4.86 -3.32
N PHE A 186 1.86 -5.29 -4.30
CA PHE A 186 3.07 -4.60 -4.69
C PHE A 186 2.63 -3.32 -5.41
N ILE A 187 3.07 -2.17 -4.91
CA ILE A 187 2.61 -0.81 -5.26
C ILE A 187 1.36 -0.39 -4.47
N ALA A 188 1.55 0.65 -3.65
CA ALA A 188 0.44 1.53 -3.31
C ALA A 188 0.77 2.92 -3.88
N ASN A 189 -0.20 3.63 -4.43
CA ASN A 189 -0.28 5.09 -4.56
C ASN A 189 0.89 5.85 -5.23
N GLY A 190 1.58 5.29 -6.22
CA GLY A 190 2.65 6.00 -6.91
C GLY A 190 3.87 6.28 -6.02
N VAL A 191 5.08 6.04 -6.53
CA VAL A 191 6.31 6.20 -5.74
C VAL A 191 6.66 7.68 -5.60
N VAL A 192 5.95 8.34 -4.69
CA VAL A 192 6.45 9.43 -3.87
C VAL A 192 6.01 9.15 -2.43
N VAL A 193 6.99 8.93 -1.57
CA VAL A 193 6.73 8.62 -0.16
C VAL A 193 6.60 9.89 0.67
N SER A 194 5.68 9.84 1.63
CA SER A 194 5.45 10.86 2.64
C SER A 194 5.75 10.24 4.00
N ASN A 195 6.59 10.89 4.83
CA ASN A 195 7.15 10.31 6.06
C ASN A 195 6.05 9.94 7.06
N CYS A 196 5.52 8.72 6.96
CA CYS A 196 4.86 8.07 8.07
C CYS A 196 5.92 7.31 8.86
N GLY A 197 5.80 7.31 10.18
CA GLY A 197 6.79 6.70 11.06
C GLY A 197 6.25 6.50 12.46
N VAL A 198 7.05 5.83 13.27
CA VAL A 198 6.70 5.41 14.63
C VAL A 198 7.73 5.95 15.60
N ARG A 199 7.25 6.40 16.74
CA ARG A 199 8.05 6.92 17.84
C ARG A 199 7.62 6.26 19.14
N LEU A 200 8.58 5.91 19.99
CA LEU A 200 8.29 5.24 21.27
C LEU A 200 8.87 6.02 22.45
N VAL A 201 8.00 6.45 23.36
CA VAL A 201 8.36 7.13 24.61
C VAL A 201 8.25 6.14 25.76
N ARG A 202 9.24 6.10 26.65
CA ARG A 202 9.17 5.30 27.88
C ARG A 202 8.69 6.14 29.05
N THR A 203 8.24 5.47 30.12
CA THR A 203 7.99 6.09 31.42
C THR A 203 8.58 5.20 32.52
N ASN A 204 8.69 5.70 33.74
CA ASN A 204 8.96 4.87 34.92
C ASN A 204 7.68 4.30 35.57
N LEU A 205 6.50 4.59 35.01
CA LEU A 205 5.22 4.09 35.51
C LEU A 205 5.02 2.61 35.17
N THR A 206 4.22 1.93 35.98
CA THR A 206 3.75 0.58 35.73
C THR A 206 2.26 0.57 35.40
N GLU A 207 1.77 -0.56 34.88
CA GLU A 207 0.34 -0.76 34.66
C GLU A 207 -0.49 -0.50 35.92
N LYS A 208 0.02 -0.87 37.10
CA LYS A 208 -0.69 -0.63 38.37
C LYS A 208 -0.92 0.85 38.65
N ASP A 209 0.01 1.70 38.24
CA ASP A 209 -0.08 3.16 38.42
C ASP A 209 -1.05 3.79 37.42
N VAL A 210 -1.05 3.29 36.18
CA VAL A 210 -1.83 3.86 35.08
C VAL A 210 -3.25 3.33 35.02
N ARG A 211 -3.48 2.04 35.32
CA ARG A 211 -4.79 1.38 35.17
C ARG A 211 -5.94 2.12 35.87
N PRO A 212 -5.80 2.64 37.10
CA PRO A 212 -6.86 3.42 37.76
C PRO A 212 -7.17 4.76 37.08
N LYS A 213 -6.19 5.37 36.39
CA LYS A 213 -6.30 6.66 35.71
C LYS A 213 -6.38 6.56 34.18
N LEU A 214 -6.42 5.35 33.63
CA LEU A 214 -6.28 5.07 32.20
C LEU A 214 -7.32 5.82 31.35
N LYS A 215 -8.57 5.82 31.79
CA LYS A 215 -9.66 6.54 31.10
C LYS A 215 -9.43 8.04 31.09
N GLU A 216 -9.02 8.60 32.23
CA GLU A 216 -8.68 10.03 32.36
C GLU A 216 -7.50 10.39 31.45
N LEU A 217 -6.46 9.57 31.48
CA LEU A 217 -5.26 9.74 30.65
C LEU A 217 -5.57 9.75 29.16
N VAL A 218 -6.31 8.75 28.67
CA VAL A 218 -6.67 8.65 27.24
C VAL A 218 -7.55 9.82 26.81
N LEU A 219 -8.48 10.26 27.66
CA LEU A 219 -9.32 11.43 27.36
C LEU A 219 -8.51 12.73 27.34
N GLU A 220 -7.57 12.91 28.28
CA GLU A 220 -6.70 14.09 28.31
C GLU A 220 -5.72 14.13 27.13
N LEU A 221 -5.16 12.98 26.75
CA LEU A 221 -4.34 12.86 25.54
C LEU A 221 -5.17 13.16 24.29
N PHE A 222 -6.39 12.63 24.16
CA PHE A 222 -7.27 12.89 23.01
C PHE A 222 -7.66 14.37 22.91
N LYS A 223 -7.86 15.03 24.04
CA LYS A 223 -8.13 16.46 24.12
C LYS A 223 -6.89 17.31 23.77
N SER A 224 -5.72 16.89 24.23
CA SER A 224 -4.46 17.63 24.06
C SER A 224 -3.87 17.51 22.65
N ILE A 225 -4.17 16.42 21.94
CA ILE A 225 -3.54 16.10 20.65
C ILE A 225 -4.61 16.15 19.54
N PRO A 226 -4.56 17.16 18.65
CA PRO A 226 -5.48 17.24 17.52
C PRO A 226 -5.45 15.96 16.66
N SER A 227 -6.62 15.43 16.37
CA SER A 227 -6.85 14.21 15.59
C SER A 227 -7.98 14.46 14.59
N GLY A 228 -8.03 13.76 13.44
CA GLY A 228 -9.02 14.04 12.38
C GLY A 228 -8.48 14.35 10.99
N VAL A 229 -9.29 14.06 9.96
CA VAL A 229 -9.12 14.64 8.61
C VAL A 229 -9.36 16.16 8.70
N GLY A 230 -8.37 16.95 8.30
CA GLY A 230 -8.50 18.41 8.29
C GLY A 230 -8.40 19.07 9.67
N SER A 231 -8.10 18.32 10.73
CA SER A 231 -7.84 18.88 12.06
C SER A 231 -6.70 19.90 11.98
N LYS A 232 -6.92 21.09 12.54
CA LYS A 232 -5.87 22.10 12.65
C LYS A 232 -5.06 21.84 13.92
N GLY A 233 -3.75 21.84 13.80
CA GLY A 233 -2.81 21.84 14.91
C GLY A 233 -2.95 23.09 15.77
N ALA A 234 -2.39 23.04 16.98
CA ALA A 234 -2.45 24.14 17.93
C ALA A 234 -1.64 25.38 17.51
N VAL A 235 -0.72 25.23 16.55
CA VAL A 235 0.23 26.27 16.14
C VAL A 235 -0.16 26.87 14.79
N LYS A 236 -0.08 28.20 14.69
CA LYS A 236 -0.21 28.93 13.42
C LYS A 236 1.17 29.40 13.00
N LEU A 237 1.66 28.88 11.88
CA LEU A 237 2.95 29.26 11.32
C LEU A 237 2.80 30.32 10.22
N SER A 238 3.67 31.31 10.25
CA SER A 238 3.99 32.12 9.08
C SER A 238 4.69 31.28 7.98
N PRO A 239 4.70 31.75 6.73
CA PRO A 239 5.43 31.06 5.66
C PRO A 239 6.92 30.84 5.95
N SER A 240 7.59 31.80 6.61
CA SER A 240 9.00 31.70 6.98
C SER A 240 9.25 30.69 8.09
N GLU A 241 8.40 30.64 9.11
CA GLU A 241 8.51 29.63 10.17
C GLU A 241 8.27 28.22 9.61
N LEU A 242 7.36 28.07 8.63
CA LEU A 242 7.20 26.80 7.94
C LEU A 242 8.49 26.40 7.21
N ASP A 243 9.17 27.33 6.52
CA ASP A 243 10.44 27.02 5.86
C ASP A 243 11.50 26.53 6.85
N GLU A 244 11.55 27.13 8.04
CA GLU A 244 12.42 26.64 9.11
C GLU A 244 12.07 25.22 9.55
N VAL A 245 10.78 24.90 9.74
CA VAL A 245 10.33 23.53 10.06
C VAL A 245 10.82 22.54 9.00
N LEU A 246 10.65 22.91 7.72
CA LEU A 246 10.98 22.07 6.57
C LEU A 246 12.49 21.82 6.42
N VAL A 247 13.34 22.69 6.96
CA VAL A 247 14.80 22.55 6.90
C VAL A 247 15.38 21.94 8.17
N ARG A 248 14.84 22.31 9.34
CA ARG A 248 15.45 22.05 10.65
C ARG A 248 14.84 20.84 11.38
N GLY A 249 13.67 20.36 10.96
CA GLY A 249 13.06 19.15 11.53
C GLY A 249 12.82 19.24 13.04
N VAL A 250 13.25 18.22 13.79
CA VAL A 250 13.08 18.16 15.26
C VAL A 250 13.71 19.37 15.95
N GLN A 251 14.86 19.85 15.48
CA GLN A 251 15.57 20.95 16.14
C GLN A 251 14.74 22.24 16.18
N TRP A 252 13.96 22.52 15.13
CA TRP A 252 13.04 23.67 15.15
C TRP A 252 11.99 23.51 16.25
N ALA A 253 11.42 22.33 16.40
CA ALA A 253 10.39 22.08 17.41
C ALA A 253 10.98 22.23 18.83
N VAL A 254 12.18 21.70 19.08
CA VAL A 254 12.87 21.86 20.36
C VAL A 254 13.16 23.33 20.68
N ASP A 255 13.67 24.10 19.71
CA ASP A 255 13.98 25.52 19.90
C ASP A 255 12.74 26.38 20.18
N HIS A 256 11.56 25.90 19.78
CA HIS A 256 10.27 26.54 20.04
C HIS A 256 9.55 25.95 21.27
N GLY A 257 10.26 25.18 22.11
CA GLY A 257 9.76 24.67 23.39
C GLY A 257 9.03 23.32 23.32
N TYR A 258 9.07 22.63 22.19
CA TYR A 258 8.42 21.33 22.01
C TYR A 258 9.39 20.17 22.25
N GLY A 259 9.57 19.81 23.52
CA GLY A 259 10.40 18.68 23.98
C GLY A 259 11.83 19.08 24.32
N SER A 260 12.76 18.14 24.32
CA SER A 260 14.13 18.36 24.79
C SER A 260 15.17 18.11 23.68
N LYS A 261 16.39 18.64 23.87
CA LYS A 261 17.50 18.45 22.90
C LYS A 261 17.86 16.97 22.72
N ASP A 262 17.81 16.20 23.80
CA ASP A 262 18.10 14.76 23.80
C ASP A 262 17.14 13.95 22.92
N ASP A 263 15.94 14.48 22.60
CA ASP A 263 15.00 13.80 21.72
C ASP A 263 15.54 13.68 20.28
N ALA A 264 16.30 14.68 19.80
CA ALA A 264 16.89 14.64 18.46
C ALA A 264 17.94 13.52 18.33
N ASP A 265 18.73 13.30 19.39
CA ASP A 265 19.84 12.34 19.44
C ASP A 265 19.41 10.86 19.44
N VAL A 266 18.09 10.61 19.39
CA VAL A 266 17.52 9.28 19.28
C VAL A 266 16.50 9.19 18.14
N CYS A 267 16.54 10.13 17.19
CA CYS A 267 15.76 10.04 15.97
C CYS A 267 16.60 9.46 14.82
N GLU A 268 15.97 8.76 13.89
CA GLU A 268 16.56 8.50 12.58
C GLU A 268 17.00 9.82 11.92
N GLU A 269 18.21 9.85 11.36
CA GLU A 269 18.87 11.08 10.86
C GLU A 269 19.01 12.19 11.92
N ASN A 270 18.98 11.85 13.21
CA ASN A 270 18.89 12.79 14.32
C ASN A 270 17.70 13.77 14.18
N GLY A 271 16.63 13.32 13.53
CA GLY A 271 15.39 14.10 13.36
C GLY A 271 15.49 15.24 12.34
N GLN A 272 16.57 15.26 11.55
CA GLN A 272 16.78 16.25 10.49
C GLN A 272 17.52 15.64 9.29
N ILE A 273 16.82 15.52 8.17
CA ILE A 273 17.49 15.21 6.90
C ILE A 273 18.01 16.49 6.24
N LYS A 274 19.28 16.47 5.86
CA LYS A 274 19.95 17.60 5.19
C LYS A 274 19.48 17.73 3.74
N ASN A 275 19.72 18.89 3.14
CA ASN A 275 19.40 19.20 1.73
C ASN A 275 17.89 19.21 1.41
N ALA A 276 17.04 19.40 2.40
CA ALA A 276 15.65 19.79 2.16
C ALA A 276 15.60 21.19 1.51
N ASP A 277 14.73 21.38 0.53
CA ASP A 277 14.55 22.68 -0.14
C ASP A 277 13.07 23.06 -0.13
N PRO A 278 12.66 24.00 0.74
CA PRO A 278 11.29 24.48 0.78
C PRO A 278 10.83 25.10 -0.55
N GLY A 279 11.75 25.60 -1.38
CA GLY A 279 11.44 26.16 -2.70
C GLY A 279 10.94 25.12 -3.70
N ARG A 280 11.15 23.83 -3.43
CA ARG A 280 10.64 22.69 -4.23
C ARG A 280 9.28 22.19 -3.75
N VAL A 281 8.71 22.79 -2.71
CA VAL A 281 7.40 22.43 -2.18
C VAL A 281 6.33 23.38 -2.73
N SER A 282 5.28 22.83 -3.33
CA SER A 282 4.18 23.61 -3.89
C SER A 282 3.43 24.44 -2.84
N GLN A 283 2.82 25.54 -3.28
CA GLN A 283 1.93 26.35 -2.43
C GLN A 283 0.72 25.54 -1.95
N THR A 284 0.24 24.58 -2.73
CA THR A 284 -0.86 23.69 -2.34
C THR A 284 -0.44 22.81 -1.16
N ALA A 285 0.74 22.20 -1.20
CA ALA A 285 1.26 21.38 -0.11
C ALA A 285 1.44 22.20 1.17
N ARG A 286 1.99 23.41 1.05
CA ARG A 286 2.14 24.36 2.16
C ARG A 286 0.81 24.73 2.80
N LYS A 287 -0.18 25.16 2.00
CA LYS A 287 -1.52 25.55 2.48
C LYS A 287 -2.26 24.39 3.15
N ARG A 288 -2.13 23.18 2.61
CA ARG A 288 -2.76 21.97 3.15
C ARG A 288 -2.08 21.47 4.43
N GLY A 289 -0.75 21.57 4.48
CA GLY A 289 0.09 21.00 5.52
C GLY A 289 0.29 21.88 6.74
N SER A 290 0.58 23.18 6.54
CA SER A 290 0.91 24.11 7.64
C SER A 290 -0.12 24.11 8.78
N PRO A 291 -1.44 24.15 8.51
CA PRO A 291 -2.43 24.10 9.57
C PRO A 291 -2.48 22.76 10.31
N GLN A 292 -1.88 21.68 9.79
CA GLN A 292 -1.96 20.32 10.35
C GLN A 292 -0.74 19.94 11.19
N LEU A 293 0.27 20.81 11.29
CA LEU A 293 1.45 20.53 12.08
C LEU A 293 1.09 20.37 13.57
N GLY A 294 1.55 19.28 14.17
CA GLY A 294 1.16 18.87 15.51
C GLY A 294 -0.24 18.22 15.54
N SER A 295 -0.51 17.30 14.63
CA SER A 295 -1.74 16.49 14.66
C SER A 295 -1.45 15.02 14.34
N LEU A 296 -2.25 14.11 14.90
CA LEU A 296 -2.19 12.69 14.57
C LEU A 296 -2.73 12.44 13.16
N GLY A 297 -3.93 12.94 12.92
CA GLY A 297 -4.74 12.63 11.75
C GLY A 297 -5.53 11.36 11.81
N SER A 298 -5.97 10.91 10.62
CA SER A 298 -6.82 9.76 10.42
C SER A 298 -6.10 8.57 9.80
N GLY A 299 -6.84 7.48 9.58
CA GLY A 299 -6.37 6.23 8.99
C GLY A 299 -5.71 5.34 10.05
N ASN A 300 -4.59 4.72 9.70
CA ASN A 300 -3.82 3.90 10.63
C ASN A 300 -2.93 4.73 11.59
N HIS A 301 -3.13 6.04 11.69
CA HIS A 301 -2.40 6.87 12.64
C HIS A 301 -3.06 6.81 14.01
N PHE A 302 -2.24 6.68 15.06
CA PHE A 302 -2.71 6.53 16.42
C PHE A 302 -1.68 6.99 17.45
N LEU A 303 -2.15 7.12 18.69
CA LEU A 303 -1.30 7.12 19.87
C LEU A 303 -1.79 6.03 20.82
N GLU A 304 -0.89 5.18 21.26
CA GLU A 304 -1.20 4.07 22.15
C GLU A 304 -0.40 4.17 23.44
N VAL A 305 -1.11 4.08 24.57
CA VAL A 305 -0.51 3.77 25.87
C VAL A 305 -0.42 2.25 25.95
N GLN A 306 0.79 1.73 26.05
CA GLN A 306 1.08 0.30 26.02
C GLN A 306 1.83 -0.11 27.29
N ARG A 307 1.66 -1.36 27.71
CA ARG A 307 2.48 -1.98 28.75
C ARG A 307 3.51 -2.91 28.11
N VAL A 308 4.70 -2.99 28.68
CA VAL A 308 5.66 -4.05 28.35
C VAL A 308 5.07 -5.38 28.80
N ASP A 309 4.87 -6.31 27.88
CA ASP A 309 4.30 -7.63 28.18
C ASP A 309 5.39 -8.67 28.37
N GLN A 310 6.42 -8.65 27.53
CA GLN A 310 7.52 -9.61 27.56
C GLN A 310 8.84 -8.93 27.21
N ILE A 311 9.91 -9.34 27.88
CA ILE A 311 11.29 -8.91 27.57
C ILE A 311 12.08 -10.14 27.08
N HIS A 312 12.59 -10.06 25.84
CA HIS A 312 13.33 -11.14 25.19
C HIS A 312 14.84 -10.91 25.23
N ASP A 313 15.28 -9.65 25.09
CA ASP A 313 16.69 -9.26 25.22
C ASP A 313 16.82 -8.25 26.35
N LYS A 314 17.18 -8.75 27.54
CA LYS A 314 17.24 -7.93 28.76
C LYS A 314 18.34 -6.88 28.70
N GLU A 315 19.46 -7.17 28.05
CA GLU A 315 20.56 -6.21 27.91
C GLU A 315 20.15 -5.06 27.01
N ALA A 316 19.60 -5.36 25.82
CA ALA A 316 19.08 -4.36 24.91
C ALA A 316 17.95 -3.55 25.54
N ALA A 317 17.00 -4.22 26.20
CA ALA A 317 15.86 -3.58 26.87
C ALA A 317 16.33 -2.58 27.93
N ASN A 318 17.24 -2.98 28.83
CA ASN A 318 17.80 -2.11 29.86
C ASN A 318 18.48 -0.86 29.25
N ARG A 319 19.22 -1.03 28.16
CA ARG A 319 19.88 0.09 27.46
C ARG A 319 18.88 1.05 26.78
N MET A 320 17.71 0.54 26.41
CA MET A 320 16.59 1.36 25.93
C MET A 320 15.75 1.95 27.07
N GLY A 321 16.08 1.66 28.34
CA GLY A 321 15.35 2.11 29.52
C GLY A 321 14.07 1.32 29.79
N ILE A 322 14.02 0.06 29.33
CA ILE A 322 12.95 -0.90 29.57
C ILE A 322 13.45 -1.90 30.60
N TYR A 323 13.00 -1.75 31.84
CA TYR A 323 13.59 -2.47 32.97
C TYR A 323 12.75 -3.68 33.39
N ASN A 324 11.43 -3.59 33.26
CA ASN A 324 10.50 -4.58 33.80
C ASN A 324 9.28 -4.76 32.91
N GLU A 325 8.70 -5.95 32.96
CA GLU A 325 7.33 -6.18 32.47
C GLU A 325 6.33 -5.33 33.27
N GLY A 326 5.28 -4.88 32.59
CA GLY A 326 4.29 -3.93 33.13
C GLY A 326 4.69 -2.46 33.03
N GLN A 327 5.93 -2.12 32.63
CA GLN A 327 6.35 -0.73 32.43
C GLN A 327 5.52 -0.07 31.32
N ILE A 328 5.13 1.19 31.51
CA ILE A 328 4.28 1.93 30.58
C ILE A 328 5.09 2.69 29.55
N MET A 329 4.63 2.56 28.32
CA MET A 329 5.22 3.11 27.11
C MET A 329 4.15 3.84 26.31
N VAL A 330 4.55 4.81 25.50
CA VAL A 330 3.65 5.50 24.57
C VAL A 330 4.18 5.39 23.15
N LEU A 331 3.44 4.70 22.30
CA LEU A 331 3.74 4.56 20.88
C LEU A 331 2.95 5.60 20.09
N ILE A 332 3.65 6.43 19.32
CA ILE A 332 3.06 7.48 18.49
C ILE A 332 3.30 7.09 17.02
N HIS A 333 2.22 6.88 16.28
CA HIS A 333 2.27 6.56 14.86
C HIS A 333 1.57 7.65 14.06
N CYS A 334 2.36 8.50 13.40
CA CYS A 334 1.85 9.51 12.48
C CYS A 334 2.91 9.92 11.45
N GLY A 335 2.54 10.82 10.55
CA GLY A 335 3.44 11.26 9.50
C GLY A 335 3.32 12.71 9.07
N SER A 336 3.71 12.98 7.83
CA SER A 336 3.72 14.32 7.24
C SER A 336 2.33 14.89 6.89
N ARG A 337 1.26 14.25 7.36
CA ARG A 337 -0.13 14.71 7.16
C ARG A 337 -0.46 14.97 5.69
N GLY A 338 -1.35 15.93 5.42
CA GLY A 338 -1.66 16.37 4.06
C GLY A 338 -0.50 17.05 3.33
N PHE A 339 0.55 17.48 4.04
CA PHE A 339 1.74 18.10 3.45
C PHE A 339 2.44 17.12 2.50
N GLY A 340 2.93 16.00 3.03
CA GLY A 340 3.69 15.04 2.23
C GLY A 340 2.81 14.29 1.22
N HIS A 341 1.52 14.09 1.51
CA HIS A 341 0.57 13.59 0.50
C HIS A 341 0.51 14.54 -0.71
N GLN A 342 0.47 15.85 -0.49
CA GLN A 342 0.41 16.78 -1.61
C GLN A 342 1.73 16.83 -2.39
N VAL A 343 2.88 16.81 -1.70
CA VAL A 343 4.19 16.65 -2.34
C VAL A 343 4.20 15.40 -3.22
N CYS A 344 3.61 14.29 -2.75
CA CYS A 344 3.42 13.09 -3.54
C CYS A 344 2.61 13.30 -4.80
N SER A 345 1.40 13.83 -4.67
CA SER A 345 0.54 14.07 -5.82
C SER A 345 1.17 15.02 -6.84
N ASP A 346 1.92 16.03 -6.39
CA ASP A 346 2.57 17.01 -7.26
C ASP A 346 3.68 16.35 -8.10
N TYR A 347 4.56 15.56 -7.47
CA TYR A 347 5.70 14.95 -8.18
C TYR A 347 5.35 13.69 -8.97
N LEU A 348 4.25 13.01 -8.65
CA LEU A 348 3.69 11.99 -9.54
C LEU A 348 3.27 12.60 -10.88
N ARG A 349 2.57 13.73 -10.86
CA ARG A 349 2.18 14.45 -12.09
C ARG A 349 3.41 14.91 -12.87
N THR A 350 4.42 15.44 -12.20
CA THR A 350 5.70 15.81 -12.83
C THR A 350 6.37 14.61 -13.49
N SER A 351 6.37 13.46 -12.81
CA SER A 351 6.99 12.23 -13.32
C SER A 351 6.25 11.68 -14.53
N GLU A 352 4.91 11.65 -14.50
CA GLU A 352 4.06 11.25 -15.65
C GLU A 352 4.37 12.08 -16.90
N GLN A 353 4.55 13.39 -16.75
CA GLN A 353 4.88 14.29 -17.86
C GLN A 353 6.31 14.09 -18.36
N ALA A 354 7.23 13.67 -17.49
CA ALA A 354 8.63 13.47 -17.83
C ALA A 354 8.94 12.10 -18.49
N LEU A 355 7.98 11.16 -18.52
CA LEU A 355 8.19 9.84 -19.12
C LEU A 355 8.67 9.91 -20.58
N GLN A 356 8.02 10.76 -21.39
CA GLN A 356 8.38 10.98 -22.79
C GLN A 356 9.76 11.60 -22.93
N LYS A 357 10.09 12.57 -22.07
CA LYS A 357 11.41 13.24 -22.05
C LYS A 357 12.54 12.24 -21.82
N TYR A 358 12.33 11.26 -20.95
CA TYR A 358 13.34 10.26 -20.60
C TYR A 358 13.20 8.93 -21.34
N LYS A 359 12.24 8.83 -22.27
CA LYS A 359 11.94 7.62 -23.04
C LYS A 359 11.72 6.39 -22.13
N ILE A 360 11.05 6.60 -21.00
CA ILE A 360 10.70 5.55 -20.05
C ILE A 360 9.35 4.96 -20.46
N ASN A 361 9.34 3.68 -20.82
CA ASN A 361 8.12 2.92 -21.06
C ASN A 361 7.73 2.18 -19.79
N LEU A 362 6.53 2.43 -19.30
CA LEU A 362 6.01 1.78 -18.10
C LEU A 362 5.02 0.69 -18.48
N VAL A 363 5.07 -0.42 -17.74
CA VAL A 363 4.06 -1.48 -17.81
C VAL A 363 2.73 -1.06 -17.15
N ASP A 364 2.78 -0.08 -16.25
CA ASP A 364 1.62 0.50 -15.58
C ASP A 364 1.84 2.01 -15.35
N ARG A 365 0.81 2.82 -15.55
CA ARG A 365 0.89 4.28 -15.35
C ARG A 365 1.24 4.66 -13.91
N GLU A 366 0.78 3.91 -12.93
CA GLU A 366 1.05 4.14 -11.50
C GLU A 366 2.52 3.95 -11.12
N LEU A 367 3.34 3.41 -12.03
CA LEU A 367 4.81 3.30 -11.89
C LEU A 367 5.57 4.54 -12.37
N ALA A 368 4.89 5.68 -12.51
CA ALA A 368 5.50 6.96 -12.90
C ALA A 368 6.82 7.24 -12.15
N CYS A 369 7.91 7.39 -12.89
CA CYS A 369 9.25 7.56 -12.34
C CYS A 369 10.13 8.44 -13.22
N VAL A 370 11.25 8.90 -12.67
CA VAL A 370 12.27 9.70 -13.37
C VAL A 370 13.67 9.25 -12.93
N PRO A 371 14.71 9.49 -13.74
CA PRO A 371 16.09 9.22 -13.32
C PRO A 371 16.43 10.01 -12.05
N ASN A 372 17.06 9.38 -11.06
CA ASN A 372 17.38 10.03 -9.77
C ASN A 372 18.26 11.29 -9.92
N SER A 373 19.12 11.33 -10.95
CA SER A 373 19.99 12.48 -11.25
C SER A 373 19.33 13.54 -12.15
N SER A 374 18.05 13.37 -12.50
CA SER A 374 17.32 14.34 -13.32
C SER A 374 16.94 15.58 -12.51
N GLU A 375 16.55 16.66 -13.19
CA GLU A 375 16.06 17.87 -12.52
C GLU A 375 14.80 17.56 -11.68
N GLU A 376 13.87 16.79 -12.23
CA GLU A 376 12.64 16.35 -11.59
C GLU A 376 12.94 15.42 -10.39
N GLY A 377 13.86 14.48 -10.54
CA GLY A 377 14.29 13.57 -9.47
C GLY A 377 14.96 14.30 -8.30
N GLU A 378 15.88 15.22 -8.60
CA GLU A 378 16.55 16.05 -7.60
C GLU A 378 15.56 16.99 -6.89
N SER A 379 14.66 17.60 -7.66
CA SER A 379 13.59 18.46 -7.16
C SER A 379 12.67 17.69 -6.21
N TYR A 380 12.23 16.49 -6.63
CA TYR A 380 11.41 15.60 -5.81
C TYR A 380 12.12 15.23 -4.52
N ARG A 381 13.38 14.80 -4.60
CA ARG A 381 14.17 14.39 -3.43
C ARG A 381 14.25 15.50 -2.39
N LYS A 382 14.52 16.74 -2.80
CA LYS A 382 14.57 17.89 -1.90
C LYS A 382 13.20 18.23 -1.28
N ALA A 383 12.11 18.09 -2.03
CA ALA A 383 10.75 18.29 -1.52
C ALA A 383 10.31 17.17 -0.56
N MET A 384 10.68 15.92 -0.85
CA MET A 384 10.48 14.78 0.04
C MET A 384 11.26 14.99 1.35
N PHE A 385 12.51 15.45 1.29
CA PHE A 385 13.31 15.76 2.46
C PHE A 385 12.65 16.82 3.36
N ALA A 386 12.05 17.84 2.75
CA ALA A 386 11.21 18.80 3.49
C ALA A 386 10.00 18.13 4.17
N ALA A 387 9.33 17.19 3.48
CA ALA A 387 8.23 16.42 4.07
C ALA A 387 8.68 15.46 5.20
N LEU A 388 9.91 14.93 5.12
CA LEU A 388 10.49 14.13 6.20
C LEU A 388 10.71 14.98 7.46
N ASN A 389 11.32 16.16 7.31
CA ASN A 389 11.52 17.11 8.40
C ASN A 389 10.19 17.55 9.02
N PHE A 390 9.18 17.87 8.20
CA PHE A 390 7.84 18.20 8.68
C PHE A 390 7.24 17.11 9.57
N ALA A 391 7.36 15.84 9.17
CA ALA A 391 6.80 14.73 9.95
C ALA A 391 7.55 14.47 11.25
N TRP A 392 8.87 14.62 11.27
CA TRP A 392 9.64 14.53 12.52
C TRP A 392 9.26 15.66 13.48
N SER A 393 9.12 16.89 13.00
CA SER A 393 8.60 18.01 13.82
C SER A 393 7.18 17.71 14.32
N ASN A 394 6.31 17.13 13.47
CA ASN A 394 4.96 16.73 13.87
C ASN A 394 4.98 15.72 15.02
N ARG A 395 5.77 14.64 14.92
CA ARG A 395 5.93 13.65 15.99
C ARG A 395 6.56 14.24 17.25
N GLN A 396 7.50 15.17 17.11
CA GLN A 396 8.10 15.89 18.23
C GLN A 396 7.08 16.72 19.00
N MET A 397 6.23 17.47 18.32
CA MET A 397 5.17 18.25 18.97
C MET A 397 4.14 17.37 19.68
N ILE A 398 3.75 16.24 19.06
CA ILE A 398 2.86 15.26 19.69
C ILE A 398 3.53 14.64 20.93
N THR A 399 4.83 14.37 20.88
CA THR A 399 5.62 13.90 22.05
C THR A 399 5.53 14.90 23.19
N HIS A 400 5.71 16.19 22.91
CA HIS A 400 5.59 17.24 23.91
C HIS A 400 4.20 17.27 24.56
N TRP A 401 3.12 17.27 23.78
CA TRP A 401 1.77 17.28 24.36
C TRP A 401 1.40 15.97 25.06
N THR A 402 1.99 14.85 24.63
CA THR A 402 1.89 13.58 25.35
C THR A 402 2.46 13.73 26.76
N ARG A 403 3.68 14.28 26.88
CA ARG A 403 4.28 14.58 28.18
C ARG A 403 3.39 15.48 29.03
N LYS A 404 2.89 16.58 28.46
CA LYS A 404 1.97 17.50 29.16
C LYS A 404 0.66 16.86 29.63
N ALA A 405 0.10 15.92 28.87
CA ALA A 405 -1.09 15.19 29.28
C ALA A 405 -0.80 14.27 30.47
N PHE A 406 0.34 13.56 30.45
CA PHE A 406 0.79 12.77 31.60
C PHE A 406 1.03 13.65 32.83
N GLU A 407 1.70 14.81 32.68
CA GLU A 407 1.94 15.73 33.80
C GLU A 407 0.64 16.17 34.48
N ARG A 408 -0.40 16.49 33.70
CA ARG A 408 -1.71 16.90 34.24
C ARG A 408 -2.41 15.78 35.01
N VAL A 409 -2.35 14.55 34.52
CA VAL A 409 -3.07 13.40 35.07
C VAL A 409 -2.37 12.82 36.31
N PHE A 410 -1.04 12.81 36.31
CA PHE A 410 -0.23 12.26 37.40
C PHE A 410 0.23 13.31 38.41
N GLY A 411 0.18 14.61 38.07
CA GLY A 411 0.64 15.69 38.95
C GLY A 411 2.15 15.66 39.18
N GLN A 412 2.90 15.10 38.23
CA GLN A 412 4.36 14.91 38.26
C GLN A 412 4.95 15.52 36.99
N THR A 413 6.19 15.98 37.02
CA THR A 413 6.84 16.54 35.83
C THR A 413 7.25 15.44 34.84
N GLU A 414 7.53 15.81 33.58
CA GLU A 414 8.05 14.85 32.59
C GLU A 414 9.37 14.16 33.03
N GLU A 415 10.17 14.83 33.85
CA GLU A 415 11.41 14.31 34.43
C GLU A 415 11.12 13.30 35.55
N ASP A 416 10.20 13.62 36.46
CA ASP A 416 9.76 12.71 37.54
C ASP A 416 9.17 11.40 36.98
N LEU A 417 8.49 11.49 35.84
CA LEU A 417 7.87 10.38 35.11
C LEU A 417 8.86 9.65 34.17
N ASP A 418 10.10 10.14 34.09
CA ASP A 418 11.18 9.66 33.22
C ASP A 418 10.73 9.47 31.76
N MET A 419 9.99 10.46 31.24
CA MET A 419 9.35 10.40 29.91
C MET A 419 10.32 10.62 28.74
N LYS A 420 11.29 9.72 28.59
CA LYS A 420 12.34 9.83 27.57
C LYS A 420 11.97 9.15 26.26
N LEU A 421 12.45 9.71 25.16
CA LEU A 421 12.31 9.08 23.86
C LEU A 421 13.26 7.88 23.74
N ILE A 422 12.74 6.72 23.30
CA ILE A 422 13.55 5.57 22.95
C ILE A 422 14.11 5.74 21.55
N TYR A 423 13.25 5.81 20.53
CA TYR A 423 13.67 6.02 19.16
C TYR A 423 12.53 6.59 18.31
N ASP A 424 12.86 7.19 17.17
CA ASP A 424 11.91 7.60 16.12
C ASP A 424 12.41 7.07 14.78
N VAL A 425 11.56 6.33 14.06
CA VAL A 425 11.93 5.72 12.78
C VAL A 425 10.83 5.91 11.73
N ALA A 426 11.23 6.23 10.50
CA ALA A 426 10.35 6.34 9.35
C ALA A 426 10.11 4.96 8.69
N HIS A 427 8.96 4.79 8.05
CA HIS A 427 8.65 3.60 7.25
C HIS A 427 8.13 3.90 5.84
N ASN A 428 8.06 5.18 5.46
CA ASN A 428 7.75 5.64 4.11
C ASN A 428 8.77 6.73 3.73
N ILE A 429 9.89 6.32 3.12
CA ILE A 429 11.04 7.18 2.84
C ILE A 429 11.91 6.61 1.72
N ALA A 430 12.54 7.48 0.92
CA ALA A 430 13.64 7.11 0.04
C ALA A 430 14.95 7.75 0.52
N LYS A 431 16.04 6.99 0.56
CA LYS A 431 17.37 7.50 0.99
C LYS A 431 18.49 7.00 0.11
N VAL A 432 19.49 7.85 -0.09
CA VAL A 432 20.76 7.44 -0.68
C VAL A 432 21.57 6.77 0.41
N GLU A 433 21.85 5.48 0.24
CA GLU A 433 22.57 4.65 1.21
C GLU A 433 23.67 3.85 0.52
N LYS A 434 24.73 3.52 1.27
CA LYS A 434 25.82 2.67 0.78
C LYS A 434 25.57 1.22 1.17
N HIS A 435 25.53 0.35 0.15
CA HIS A 435 25.27 -1.09 0.28
C HIS A 435 26.23 -1.90 -0.59
N LYS A 436 26.47 -3.16 -0.22
CA LYS A 436 27.33 -4.07 -0.98
C LYS A 436 26.48 -4.82 -2.01
N ILE A 437 26.82 -4.69 -3.29
CA ILE A 437 26.12 -5.32 -4.42
C ILE A 437 27.19 -5.97 -5.28
N ASP A 438 27.07 -7.28 -5.54
CA ASP A 438 28.03 -8.08 -6.30
C ASP A 438 29.49 -7.93 -5.82
N GLY A 439 29.68 -7.83 -4.51
CA GLY A 439 30.99 -7.66 -3.89
C GLY A 439 31.45 -6.21 -3.71
N GLU A 440 30.81 -5.25 -4.37
CA GLU A 440 31.24 -3.85 -4.42
C GLU A 440 30.34 -2.92 -3.60
N ILE A 441 30.92 -1.91 -2.94
CA ILE A 441 30.13 -0.88 -2.26
C ILE A 441 29.59 0.11 -3.30
N ARG A 442 28.26 0.21 -3.38
CA ARG A 442 27.55 1.13 -4.27
C ARG A 442 26.62 2.05 -3.49
N SER A 443 26.48 3.28 -3.97
CA SER A 443 25.47 4.22 -3.47
C SER A 443 24.18 3.97 -4.25
N VAL A 444 23.11 3.61 -3.53
CA VAL A 444 21.80 3.30 -4.12
C VAL A 444 20.70 4.09 -3.43
N VAL A 445 19.60 4.34 -4.15
CA VAL A 445 18.40 4.96 -3.59
C VAL A 445 17.48 3.87 -3.06
N VAL A 446 17.52 3.64 -1.75
CA VAL A 446 16.67 2.65 -1.09
C VAL A 446 15.30 3.27 -0.84
N HIS A 447 14.29 2.74 -1.53
CA HIS A 447 12.89 3.11 -1.35
C HIS A 447 12.26 2.17 -0.33
N ARG A 448 11.77 2.73 0.78
CA ARG A 448 11.03 2.00 1.80
C ARG A 448 9.61 2.52 1.84
N LYS A 449 8.65 1.64 1.62
CA LYS A 449 7.22 1.91 1.75
C LYS A 449 6.59 0.79 2.54
N GLY A 450 6.08 1.10 3.73
CA GLY A 450 5.70 0.05 4.67
C GLY A 450 6.88 -0.85 5.04
N ALA A 451 8.08 -0.29 5.13
CA ALA A 451 9.29 -0.98 5.56
C ALA A 451 10.16 -0.03 6.36
N THR A 452 10.87 -0.53 7.35
CA THR A 452 11.66 0.26 8.29
C THR A 452 13.15 -0.01 8.09
N ARG A 453 14.00 1.01 8.23
CA ARG A 453 15.46 0.81 8.27
C ARG A 453 15.84 0.01 9.52
N ALA A 454 16.70 -0.99 9.37
CA ALA A 454 17.08 -1.95 10.40
C ALA A 454 18.60 -2.17 10.41
N PHE A 455 19.37 -1.08 10.49
CA PHE A 455 20.83 -1.15 10.44
C PHE A 455 21.42 -1.91 11.65
N PRO A 456 22.41 -2.79 11.42
CA PRO A 456 23.13 -3.46 12.49
C PRO A 456 24.05 -2.49 13.25
N LYS A 457 24.55 -2.95 14.40
CA LYS A 457 25.54 -2.21 15.19
C LYS A 457 26.77 -1.79 14.36
N GLY A 458 27.36 -0.66 14.71
CA GLY A 458 28.58 -0.10 14.13
C GLY A 458 28.36 0.89 12.98
N ARG A 459 27.12 1.09 12.51
CA ARG A 459 26.81 2.04 11.44
C ARG A 459 26.78 3.49 11.96
N ASP A 460 27.51 4.38 11.29
CA ASP A 460 27.61 5.80 11.67
C ASP A 460 26.25 6.53 11.62
N GLU A 461 25.34 6.08 10.75
CA GLU A 461 23.99 6.63 10.60
C GLU A 461 23.06 6.31 11.77
N ILE A 462 23.46 5.39 12.65
CA ILE A 462 22.76 5.12 13.91
C ILE A 462 23.22 6.17 14.93
N PRO A 463 22.29 6.85 15.62
CA PRO A 463 22.64 7.78 16.67
C PRO A 463 23.52 7.15 17.74
N LEU A 464 24.43 7.94 18.31
CA LEU A 464 25.54 7.45 19.13
C LEU A 464 25.08 6.53 20.27
N LYS A 465 23.94 6.83 20.89
CA LYS A 465 23.34 6.05 22.00
C LYS A 465 23.10 4.58 21.68
N TYR A 466 22.79 4.25 20.42
CA TYR A 466 22.45 2.89 19.99
C TYR A 466 23.42 2.33 18.96
N ARG A 467 24.46 3.07 18.57
CA ARG A 467 25.37 2.66 17.49
C ARG A 467 26.01 1.30 17.74
N ASP A 468 26.43 1.03 18.95
CA ASP A 468 27.02 -0.24 19.38
C ASP A 468 25.98 -1.35 19.66
N LEU A 469 24.70 -0.99 19.80
CA LEU A 469 23.59 -1.92 20.01
C LEU A 469 22.96 -2.41 18.69
N GLY A 470 22.87 -1.52 17.70
CA GLY A 470 22.06 -1.67 16.49
C GLY A 470 20.87 -0.73 16.52
N GLN A 471 20.24 -0.51 15.35
CA GLN A 471 19.15 0.44 15.24
C GLN A 471 17.87 -0.12 15.89
N PRO A 472 17.22 0.60 16.82
CA PRO A 472 15.89 0.23 17.29
C PRO A 472 14.87 0.28 16.15
N VAL A 473 14.00 -0.71 16.12
CA VAL A 473 12.93 -0.86 15.12
C VAL A 473 11.62 -1.12 15.86
N PHE A 474 10.53 -0.54 15.38
CA PHE A 474 9.19 -0.77 15.93
C PHE A 474 8.28 -1.40 14.87
N ILE A 475 7.59 -2.48 15.25
CA ILE A 475 6.53 -3.10 14.46
C ILE A 475 5.21 -2.93 15.23
N PRO A 476 4.47 -1.84 15.02
CA PRO A 476 3.09 -1.72 15.46
C PRO A 476 2.19 -2.83 14.90
N GLY A 477 1.34 -3.38 15.76
CA GLY A 477 0.24 -4.24 15.35
C GLY A 477 -1.00 -3.44 14.98
N SER A 478 -2.07 -3.69 15.73
CA SER A 478 -3.38 -3.02 15.63
C SER A 478 -3.80 -2.53 17.01
N MET A 479 -4.89 -1.78 17.08
CA MET A 479 -5.42 -1.26 18.35
C MET A 479 -5.84 -2.33 19.38
N GLY A 480 -5.86 -3.61 18.99
CA GLY A 480 -6.17 -4.73 19.88
C GLY A 480 -5.17 -5.87 19.83
N THR A 481 -4.00 -5.65 19.21
CA THR A 481 -2.86 -6.59 19.19
C THR A 481 -1.60 -5.89 19.71
N GLY A 482 -0.53 -6.65 19.97
CA GLY A 482 0.69 -6.07 20.50
C GLY A 482 1.49 -5.24 19.49
N SER A 483 2.56 -4.62 19.98
CA SER A 483 3.63 -4.02 19.17
C SER A 483 4.96 -4.65 19.55
N TRP A 484 5.90 -4.73 18.62
CA TRP A 484 7.23 -5.25 18.88
C TRP A 484 8.30 -4.18 18.83
N ILE A 485 9.24 -4.27 19.77
CA ILE A 485 10.53 -3.59 19.73
C ILE A 485 11.56 -4.60 19.23
N LEU A 486 12.27 -4.23 18.18
CA LEU A 486 13.31 -5.01 17.55
C LEU A 486 14.62 -4.22 17.50
N LEU A 487 15.72 -4.92 17.19
CA LEU A 487 17.02 -4.35 16.87
C LEU A 487 17.52 -4.85 15.52
N GLY A 488 18.03 -3.94 14.68
CA GLY A 488 18.66 -4.29 13.40
C GLY A 488 19.83 -5.27 13.56
N LYS A 489 19.94 -6.24 12.65
CA LYS A 489 20.96 -7.29 12.67
C LYS A 489 21.66 -7.43 11.32
N PRO A 490 22.88 -8.01 11.27
CA PRO A 490 23.69 -8.05 10.04
C PRO A 490 22.98 -8.63 8.83
N GLY A 491 22.09 -9.62 9.02
CA GLY A 491 21.32 -10.21 7.93
C GLY A 491 20.48 -9.19 7.16
N SER A 492 20.08 -8.05 7.77
CA SER A 492 19.35 -7.02 7.05
C SER A 492 20.19 -6.38 5.95
N MET A 493 21.49 -6.21 6.18
CA MET A 493 22.39 -5.63 5.18
C MET A 493 22.55 -6.54 3.98
N ASP A 494 22.62 -7.85 4.23
CA ASP A 494 22.89 -8.86 3.21
C ASP A 494 21.62 -9.22 2.41
N LEU A 495 20.46 -9.26 3.07
CA LEU A 495 19.20 -9.76 2.48
C LEU A 495 18.24 -8.65 2.04
N SER A 496 18.30 -7.46 2.64
CA SER A 496 17.20 -6.48 2.53
C SER A 496 17.65 -5.01 2.51
N PHE A 497 18.90 -4.72 2.12
CA PHE A 497 19.44 -3.35 2.11
C PHE A 497 19.26 -2.63 3.46
N GLY A 498 19.53 -3.33 4.55
CA GLY A 498 19.38 -2.82 5.90
C GLY A 498 17.92 -2.53 6.26
N SER A 499 16.97 -3.38 5.89
CA SER A 499 15.52 -3.13 6.08
C SER A 499 14.80 -4.27 6.79
N THR A 500 13.64 -3.97 7.37
CA THR A 500 12.72 -4.95 7.95
C THR A 500 11.26 -4.47 7.87
N ALA A 501 10.32 -5.27 8.34
CA ALA A 501 8.90 -4.92 8.37
C ALA A 501 8.61 -3.69 9.26
N HIS A 502 7.49 -3.01 8.99
CA HIS A 502 7.05 -1.82 9.72
C HIS A 502 5.80 -2.01 10.58
N GLY A 503 5.06 -3.09 10.39
CA GLY A 503 3.78 -3.32 11.04
C GLY A 503 3.09 -4.59 10.53
N ALA A 504 1.97 -4.96 11.14
CA ALA A 504 1.22 -6.17 10.77
C ALA A 504 0.73 -6.18 9.31
N GLY A 505 0.37 -5.02 8.76
CA GLY A 505 -0.26 -4.93 7.44
C GLY A 505 -1.73 -5.36 7.46
N ARG A 506 -2.53 -4.77 6.56
CA ARG A 506 -3.97 -5.02 6.50
C ARG A 506 -4.28 -6.27 5.69
N MET A 507 -5.24 -7.06 6.16
CA MET A 507 -5.90 -8.16 5.43
C MET A 507 -7.34 -7.82 5.04
N MET A 508 -7.82 -6.62 5.36
CA MET A 508 -9.20 -6.23 5.06
C MET A 508 -9.24 -4.78 4.60
N SER A 509 -9.94 -4.53 3.49
CA SER A 509 -10.21 -3.16 3.04
C SER A 509 -11.06 -2.42 4.07
N ARG A 510 -10.94 -1.08 4.11
CA ARG A 510 -11.74 -0.25 5.02
C ARG A 510 -13.25 -0.41 4.77
N SER A 511 -13.64 -0.52 3.51
CA SER A 511 -15.02 -0.77 3.10
C SER A 511 -15.52 -2.13 3.57
N ALA A 512 -14.70 -3.18 3.50
CA ALA A 512 -15.06 -4.49 4.03
C ALA A 512 -15.22 -4.46 5.56
N ALA A 513 -14.29 -3.83 6.29
CA ALA A 513 -14.38 -3.70 7.75
C ALA A 513 -15.68 -2.98 8.18
N ARG A 514 -16.08 -1.92 7.48
CA ARG A 514 -17.33 -1.19 7.73
C ARG A 514 -18.60 -2.02 7.52
N ARG A 515 -18.56 -3.03 6.65
CA ARG A 515 -19.69 -3.95 6.41
C ARG A 515 -19.74 -5.07 7.44
N SER A 516 -18.58 -5.53 7.91
CA SER A 516 -18.47 -6.71 8.77
C SER A 516 -18.56 -6.41 10.27
N PHE A 517 -18.22 -5.19 10.70
CA PHE A 517 -18.14 -4.86 12.13
C PHE A 517 -18.92 -3.59 12.50
N THR A 518 -19.41 -3.57 13.73
CA THR A 518 -20.00 -2.39 14.35
C THR A 518 -19.09 -1.85 15.44
N GLU A 519 -19.19 -0.54 15.70
CA GLU A 519 -18.36 0.12 16.72
C GLU A 519 -18.55 -0.50 18.11
N SER A 520 -19.79 -0.85 18.48
CA SER A 520 -20.07 -1.46 19.78
C SER A 520 -19.40 -2.83 19.93
N GLN A 521 -19.37 -3.64 18.88
CA GLN A 521 -18.65 -4.93 18.87
C GLN A 521 -17.15 -4.73 19.06
N VAL A 522 -16.57 -3.76 18.32
CA VAL A 522 -15.14 -3.49 18.40
C VAL A 522 -14.76 -2.92 19.76
N GLN A 523 -15.51 -1.94 20.29
CA GLN A 523 -15.28 -1.39 21.62
C GLN A 523 -15.45 -2.45 22.72
N LYS A 524 -16.44 -3.35 22.60
CA LYS A 524 -16.62 -4.46 23.54
C LYS A 524 -15.43 -5.42 23.49
N SER A 525 -15.01 -5.86 22.30
CA SER A 525 -13.85 -6.76 22.11
C SER A 525 -12.57 -6.18 22.70
N LEU A 526 -12.34 -4.87 22.51
CA LEU A 526 -11.22 -4.16 23.12
C LEU A 526 -11.38 -4.04 24.64
N GLY A 527 -12.58 -3.71 25.13
CA GLY A 527 -12.90 -3.59 26.55
C GLY A 527 -12.72 -4.90 27.31
N ASP A 528 -13.10 -6.03 26.71
CA ASP A 528 -12.93 -7.38 27.26
C ASP A 528 -11.43 -7.73 27.42
N LYS A 529 -10.55 -7.10 26.61
CA LYS A 529 -9.07 -7.18 26.74
C LYS A 529 -8.49 -6.12 27.67
N GLY A 530 -9.32 -5.30 28.32
CA GLY A 530 -8.88 -4.21 29.19
C GLY A 530 -8.29 -3.02 28.42
N ILE A 531 -8.67 -2.82 27.15
CA ILE A 531 -8.20 -1.74 26.30
C ILE A 531 -9.26 -0.63 26.24
N PHE A 532 -8.90 0.58 26.65
CA PHE A 532 -9.76 1.75 26.54
C PHE A 532 -9.45 2.52 25.26
N ILE A 533 -10.44 2.66 24.37
CA ILE A 533 -10.29 3.38 23.11
C ILE A 533 -11.07 4.69 23.10
N LYS A 534 -10.45 5.74 22.56
CA LYS A 534 -11.12 6.97 22.16
C LYS A 534 -10.79 7.30 20.70
N ALA A 535 -11.84 7.50 19.90
CA ALA A 535 -11.71 7.89 18.50
C ALA A 535 -12.56 9.13 18.20
N LEU A 536 -12.19 9.87 17.15
CA LEU A 536 -12.95 11.01 16.66
C LEU A 536 -14.25 10.59 15.97
N THR A 537 -14.18 9.56 15.14
CA THR A 537 -15.34 9.06 14.38
C THR A 537 -15.60 7.60 14.67
N ARG A 538 -16.87 7.22 14.52
CA ARG A 538 -17.30 5.82 14.52
C ARG A 538 -16.55 5.02 13.45
N GLU A 539 -16.35 5.58 12.25
CA GLU A 539 -15.65 4.85 11.19
C GLU A 539 -14.19 4.57 11.56
N GLY A 540 -13.49 5.48 12.22
CA GLY A 540 -12.09 5.28 12.62
C GLY A 540 -11.89 4.13 13.62
N VAL A 541 -12.93 3.78 14.38
CA VAL A 541 -12.93 2.58 15.23
C VAL A 541 -13.11 1.33 14.37
N VAL A 542 -14.12 1.32 13.49
CA VAL A 542 -14.51 0.14 12.73
C VAL A 542 -13.50 -0.22 11.63
N GLU A 543 -13.00 0.77 10.90
CA GLU A 543 -12.04 0.57 9.81
C GLU A 543 -10.72 -0.04 10.27
N GLU A 544 -10.38 0.14 11.54
CA GLU A 544 -9.10 -0.21 12.13
C GLU A 544 -9.23 -1.34 13.17
N THR A 545 -10.29 -2.15 13.07
CA THR A 545 -10.52 -3.32 13.93
C THR A 545 -9.34 -4.31 13.88
N PRO A 546 -9.01 -5.00 14.98
CA PRO A 546 -7.86 -5.93 15.02
C PRO A 546 -7.92 -7.02 13.94
N GLU A 547 -9.11 -7.49 13.61
CA GLU A 547 -9.38 -8.52 12.60
C GLU A 547 -9.09 -8.05 11.16
N ALA A 548 -8.92 -6.74 10.95
CA ALA A 548 -8.51 -6.19 9.66
C ALA A 548 -7.00 -6.30 9.41
N TYR A 549 -6.21 -6.79 10.37
CA TYR A 549 -4.75 -6.83 10.34
C TYR A 549 -4.21 -8.25 10.48
N LYS A 550 -3.03 -8.50 9.89
CA LYS A 550 -2.29 -9.77 10.09
C LYS A 550 -1.87 -9.94 11.55
N ASP A 551 -1.43 -11.14 11.90
CA ASP A 551 -0.77 -11.37 13.18
C ASP A 551 0.61 -10.69 13.22
N VAL A 552 0.74 -9.70 14.11
CA VAL A 552 1.98 -8.95 14.32
C VAL A 552 3.10 -9.83 14.90
N ASP A 553 2.76 -10.87 15.66
CA ASP A 553 3.74 -11.78 16.25
C ASP A 553 4.42 -12.60 15.16
N ALA A 554 3.65 -13.11 14.20
CA ALA A 554 4.18 -13.79 13.02
C ALA A 554 5.13 -12.90 12.21
N VAL A 555 4.76 -11.63 11.97
CA VAL A 555 5.60 -10.67 11.23
C VAL A 555 6.94 -10.40 11.96
N ALA A 556 6.89 -10.23 13.30
CA ALA A 556 8.09 -10.04 14.09
C ALA A 556 8.97 -11.30 14.15
N ASN A 557 8.36 -12.50 14.18
CA ASN A 557 9.06 -13.77 14.18
C ASN A 557 9.86 -13.99 12.89
N VAL A 558 9.26 -13.74 11.72
CA VAL A 558 9.97 -13.84 10.43
C VAL A 558 11.21 -12.93 10.42
N SER A 559 11.05 -11.69 10.87
CA SER A 559 12.16 -10.73 10.94
C SER A 559 13.29 -11.21 11.86
N HIS A 560 12.93 -11.88 12.95
CA HIS A 560 13.86 -12.46 13.92
C HIS A 560 14.60 -13.69 13.38
N GLU A 561 13.86 -14.64 12.80
CA GLU A 561 14.38 -15.91 12.31
C GLU A 561 15.30 -15.74 11.09
N MET A 562 14.99 -14.78 10.21
CA MET A 562 15.86 -14.42 9.09
C MET A 562 17.11 -13.64 9.52
N GLY A 563 17.24 -13.27 10.79
CA GLY A 563 18.38 -12.50 11.29
C GLY A 563 18.48 -11.09 10.71
N ILE A 564 17.39 -10.54 10.17
CA ILE A 564 17.32 -9.15 9.68
C ILE A 564 17.01 -8.16 10.83
N ALA A 565 16.32 -8.63 11.86
CA ALA A 565 16.18 -7.93 13.12
C ALA A 565 16.16 -8.94 14.29
N THR A 566 16.13 -8.50 15.54
CA THR A 566 15.93 -9.41 16.69
C THR A 566 14.92 -8.85 17.68
N LYS A 567 14.13 -9.73 18.30
CA LYS A 567 13.16 -9.41 19.36
C LYS A 567 13.85 -8.86 20.60
N VAL A 568 13.40 -7.69 21.05
CA VAL A 568 13.83 -7.07 22.31
C VAL A 568 12.71 -7.13 23.34
N ALA A 569 11.53 -6.61 23.00
CA ALA A 569 10.38 -6.63 23.89
C ALA A 569 9.06 -6.61 23.11
N LYS A 570 8.03 -7.21 23.71
CA LYS A 570 6.64 -7.13 23.25
C LYS A 570 5.89 -6.13 24.10
N LEU A 571 5.10 -5.29 23.46
CA LEU A 571 4.20 -4.32 24.08
C LEU A 571 2.75 -4.73 23.81
N VAL A 572 1.85 -4.44 24.74
CA VAL A 572 0.40 -4.67 24.57
C VAL A 572 -0.35 -3.36 24.88
N PRO A 573 -1.24 -2.90 23.99
CA PRO A 573 -2.00 -1.68 24.23
C PRO A 573 -2.92 -1.85 25.43
N ILE A 574 -3.07 -0.75 26.18
CA ILE A 574 -4.06 -0.60 27.26
C ILE A 574 -4.94 0.63 27.02
N GLY A 575 -4.44 1.63 26.31
CA GLY A 575 -5.19 2.82 25.91
C GLY A 575 -4.89 3.18 24.45
N VAL A 576 -5.91 3.53 23.68
CA VAL A 576 -5.77 3.83 22.24
C VAL A 576 -6.47 5.14 21.90
N ILE A 577 -5.79 5.97 21.11
CA ILE A 577 -6.32 7.21 20.54
C ILE A 577 -6.25 7.11 19.02
N LYS A 578 -7.40 7.33 18.36
CA LYS A 578 -7.51 7.37 16.91
C LYS A 578 -8.10 8.71 16.46
N GLY A 579 -7.65 9.21 15.31
CA GLY A 579 -8.26 10.40 14.67
C GLY A 579 -9.05 10.08 13.43
#